data_AF-A0A1B6E710-F1
#
_entry.id   AF-A0A1B6E710-F1
#
_cell.length_a   1.000
_cell.length_b   1.000
_cell.length_c   1.000
_cell.angle_alpha   90.00
_cell.angle_beta   90.00
_cell.angle_gamma   90.00
#
_symmetry.space_group_name_H-M   'P 1'
#
loop_
_entity.id
_entity.type
_entity.pdbx_description
1 polymer ?
#
loop_
_entity_poly.entity_id
_entity_poly.type
_entity_poly.pdbx_seq_one_letter_code
_entity_poly.pdbx_strand_id
1 'polypeptide(L)'
;MLFVFTLIGLLLLFGFKQQIALTTRKAPEDYAPLTEGAEANWEVVERMLFLYAKLNPGQGYVQGMNEIIGPIYYAFASDPRKEWREHAEADCFFVFTNLMSEIRDFFIKSLDEAECGINQMMKRLCDQLKNNDHRIYTKLQQQELCPQYYSFRWLTLLLSQEFPLPDVLRIWDSLFADSQRFSFLIHICCAMIIILKEQLLSGDFPSNVKILQNFPHTDIQIVLSKAAELAGKKSNNSY
;
A
#
# COMPACT_ATOMS: atom_id res chain seq x y z
N MET A 1 -20.22 16.19 -8.04
CA MET A 1 -20.41 14.76 -7.71
C MET A 1 -20.15 13.88 -8.94
N LEU A 2 -20.82 14.08 -10.10
CA LEU A 2 -20.48 13.35 -11.35
C LEU A 2 -19.02 13.49 -11.82
N PHE A 3 -18.41 14.68 -11.67
CA PHE A 3 -17.02 14.93 -12.09
C PHE A 3 -15.96 14.13 -11.29
N VAL A 4 -16.30 13.67 -10.08
CA VAL A 4 -15.41 12.86 -9.24
C VAL A 4 -15.43 11.40 -9.71
N PHE A 5 -16.59 10.89 -10.15
CA PHE A 5 -16.74 9.51 -10.62
C PHE A 5 -16.13 9.27 -12.01
N THR A 6 -16.19 10.24 -12.93
CA THR A 6 -15.47 10.16 -14.21
C THR A 6 -13.95 10.16 -14.00
N LEU A 7 -13.46 10.86 -12.95
CA LEU A 7 -12.05 10.87 -12.57
C LEU A 7 -11.65 9.58 -11.85
N ILE A 8 -12.54 8.94 -11.07
CA ILE A 8 -12.32 7.64 -10.43
C ILE A 8 -12.21 6.54 -11.48
N GLY A 9 -13.08 6.53 -12.51
CA GLY A 9 -12.96 5.61 -13.64
C GLY A 9 -11.63 5.79 -14.38
N LEU A 10 -11.22 7.04 -14.66
CA LEU A 10 -9.90 7.32 -15.24
C LEU A 10 -8.74 6.94 -14.29
N LEU A 11 -8.80 7.27 -13.01
CA LEU A 11 -7.72 7.00 -12.04
C LEU A 11 -7.57 5.52 -11.72
N LEU A 12 -8.66 4.75 -11.67
CA LEU A 12 -8.63 3.29 -11.58
C LEU A 12 -8.06 2.68 -12.87
N LEU A 13 -8.44 3.19 -14.04
CA LEU A 13 -7.87 2.79 -15.34
C LEU A 13 -6.37 3.12 -15.46
N PHE A 14 -5.92 4.28 -14.94
CA PHE A 14 -4.53 4.72 -15.00
C PHE A 14 -3.66 4.10 -13.90
N GLY A 15 -4.16 3.94 -12.68
CA GLY A 15 -3.45 3.34 -11.53
C GLY A 15 -3.17 1.85 -11.73
N PHE A 16 -4.15 1.08 -12.20
CA PHE A 16 -3.92 -0.31 -12.62
C PHE A 16 -2.96 -0.40 -13.81
N LYS A 17 -3.03 0.53 -14.79
CA LYS A 17 -2.10 0.57 -15.93
C LYS A 17 -0.66 0.84 -15.50
N GLN A 18 -0.41 1.63 -14.45
CA GLN A 18 0.94 2.03 -14.06
C GLN A 18 1.70 0.91 -13.31
N GLN A 19 1.02 0.07 -12.54
CA GLN A 19 1.66 -1.07 -11.85
C GLN A 19 1.87 -2.31 -12.73
N ILE A 20 1.08 -2.48 -13.79
CA ILE A 20 1.32 -3.53 -14.80
C ILE A 20 2.50 -3.15 -15.73
N ALA A 21 2.89 -1.86 -15.78
CA ALA A 21 3.87 -1.32 -16.73
C ALA A 21 5.34 -1.65 -16.44
N LEU A 22 5.68 -2.31 -15.33
CA LEU A 22 7.07 -2.72 -15.05
C LEU A 22 7.51 -3.99 -15.80
N THR A 23 6.59 -4.68 -16.49
CA THR A 23 6.98 -5.64 -17.52
C THR A 23 6.99 -4.91 -18.86
N THR A 24 8.17 -4.61 -19.39
CA THR A 24 8.33 -3.99 -20.71
C THR A 24 7.91 -4.95 -21.82
N ARG A 25 6.59 -5.06 -22.02
CA ARG A 25 5.93 -5.24 -23.30
C ARG A 25 4.71 -4.35 -23.21
N LYS A 26 4.57 -3.37 -24.11
CA LYS A 26 3.27 -2.73 -24.36
C LYS A 26 2.27 -3.87 -24.53
N ALA A 27 1.45 -4.15 -23.52
CA ALA A 27 0.28 -4.97 -23.72
C ALA A 27 -0.51 -4.25 -24.83
N PRO A 28 -0.82 -4.93 -25.95
CA PRO A 28 -1.75 -4.38 -26.91
C PRO A 28 -2.99 -3.95 -26.12
N GLU A 29 -3.51 -2.76 -26.41
CA GLU A 29 -4.79 -2.33 -25.87
C GLU A 29 -5.88 -3.22 -26.51
N ASP A 30 -5.99 -4.45 -26.05
CA ASP A 30 -7.11 -5.34 -26.36
C ASP A 30 -8.29 -4.86 -25.52
N TYR A 31 -8.90 -3.75 -25.92
CA TYR A 31 -10.30 -3.45 -25.61
C TYR A 31 -11.16 -4.46 -26.38
N ALA A 32 -11.05 -5.74 -26.04
CA ALA A 32 -12.05 -6.71 -26.42
C ALA A 32 -13.34 -6.29 -25.69
N PRO A 33 -14.45 -6.06 -26.43
CA PRO A 33 -15.74 -5.89 -25.79
C PRO A 33 -15.98 -7.06 -24.85
N LEU A 34 -16.36 -6.79 -23.60
CA LEU A 34 -16.78 -7.83 -22.68
C LEU A 34 -17.93 -8.60 -23.31
N THR A 35 -17.94 -9.92 -23.11
CA THR A 35 -19.07 -10.74 -23.55
C THR A 35 -20.36 -10.22 -22.92
N GLU A 36 -21.47 -10.29 -23.64
CA GLU A 36 -22.76 -9.82 -23.16
C GLU A 36 -23.09 -10.46 -21.79
N GLY A 37 -23.27 -9.63 -20.76
CA GLY A 37 -23.50 -10.05 -19.37
C GLY A 37 -22.25 -10.18 -18.49
N ALA A 38 -21.04 -9.95 -19.01
CA ALA A 38 -19.83 -9.83 -18.20
C ALA A 38 -19.65 -8.41 -17.67
N GLU A 39 -19.44 -8.27 -16.36
CA GLU A 39 -19.15 -6.99 -15.72
C GLU A 39 -17.64 -6.72 -15.69
N ALA A 40 -17.28 -5.45 -15.79
CA ALA A 40 -15.88 -5.07 -15.64
C ALA A 40 -15.49 -4.97 -14.16
N ASN A 41 -14.31 -5.46 -13.79
CA ASN A 41 -13.82 -5.40 -12.41
C ASN A 41 -13.81 -3.97 -11.81
N TRP A 42 -13.62 -2.94 -12.64
CA TRP A 42 -13.63 -1.55 -12.18
C TRP A 42 -15.04 -1.06 -11.82
N GLU A 43 -16.10 -1.58 -12.46
CA GLU A 43 -17.50 -1.25 -12.12
C GLU A 43 -17.86 -1.82 -10.74
N VAL A 44 -17.41 -3.05 -10.47
CA VAL A 44 -17.57 -3.72 -9.17
C VAL A 44 -16.91 -2.89 -8.05
N VAL A 45 -15.64 -2.50 -8.26
CA VAL A 45 -14.90 -1.67 -7.30
C VAL A 45 -15.55 -0.30 -7.11
N GLU A 46 -16.01 0.35 -8.18
CA GLU A 46 -16.69 1.64 -8.10
C GLU A 46 -17.97 1.55 -7.24
N ARG A 47 -18.79 0.52 -7.45
CA ARG A 47 -20.00 0.30 -6.64
C ARG A 47 -19.68 0.09 -5.16
N MET A 48 -18.69 -0.75 -4.85
CA MET A 48 -18.28 -0.99 -3.46
C MET A 48 -17.81 0.30 -2.77
N LEU A 49 -16.97 1.09 -3.44
CA LEU A 49 -16.49 2.38 -2.91
C LEU A 49 -17.62 3.40 -2.76
N PHE A 50 -18.56 3.44 -3.71
CA PHE A 50 -19.74 4.28 -3.64
C PHE A 50 -20.61 3.91 -2.42
N LEU A 51 -20.90 2.62 -2.24
CA LEU A 51 -21.67 2.12 -1.09
C LEU A 51 -20.97 2.44 0.22
N TYR A 52 -19.67 2.20 0.33
CA TYR A 52 -18.89 2.52 1.53
C TYR A 52 -19.01 4.01 1.88
N ALA A 53 -18.82 4.89 0.88
CA ALA A 53 -18.87 6.34 1.09
C ALA A 53 -20.27 6.81 1.53
N LYS A 54 -21.34 6.17 1.04
CA LYS A 54 -22.72 6.47 1.44
C LYS A 54 -23.02 6.00 2.87
N LEU A 55 -22.49 4.84 3.25
CA LEU A 55 -22.68 4.27 4.58
C LEU A 55 -21.82 4.96 5.65
N ASN A 56 -20.73 5.62 5.26
CA ASN A 56 -19.80 6.30 6.17
C ASN A 56 -19.69 7.81 5.87
N PRO A 57 -20.77 8.61 6.03
CA PRO A 57 -20.78 10.02 5.61
C PRO A 57 -19.79 10.92 6.36
N GLY A 58 -19.32 10.50 7.55
CA GLY A 58 -18.28 11.21 8.31
C GLY A 58 -16.87 11.10 7.70
N GLN A 59 -16.62 10.11 6.83
CA GLN A 59 -15.36 9.95 6.10
C GLN A 59 -15.56 10.16 4.60
N GLY A 60 -16.61 9.55 4.03
CA GLY A 60 -16.85 9.52 2.60
C GLY A 60 -15.79 8.70 1.84
N TYR A 61 -15.66 8.97 0.55
CA TYR A 61 -14.57 8.45 -0.26
C TYR A 61 -13.37 9.39 -0.20
N VAL A 62 -12.17 8.82 -0.03
CA VAL A 62 -10.89 9.52 -0.10
C VAL A 62 -10.02 8.84 -1.16
N GLN A 63 -9.37 9.65 -2.00
CA GLN A 63 -8.42 9.14 -2.99
C GLN A 63 -7.33 8.31 -2.29
N GLY A 64 -7.05 7.11 -2.81
CA GLY A 64 -6.18 6.12 -2.17
C GLY A 64 -6.95 4.90 -1.65
N MET A 65 -8.23 5.05 -1.28
CA MET A 65 -9.07 3.90 -0.91
C MET A 65 -9.21 2.87 -2.03
N ASN A 66 -9.19 3.34 -3.28
CA ASN A 66 -9.20 2.52 -4.47
C ASN A 66 -7.94 1.63 -4.60
N GLU A 67 -6.81 2.07 -4.06
CA GLU A 67 -5.53 1.34 -4.04
C GLU A 67 -5.50 0.27 -2.95
N ILE A 68 -6.37 0.39 -1.94
CA ILE A 68 -6.54 -0.60 -0.88
C ILE A 68 -7.55 -1.67 -1.30
N ILE A 69 -8.70 -1.29 -1.85
CA ILE A 69 -9.73 -2.25 -2.22
C ILE A 69 -9.32 -3.15 -3.41
N GLY A 70 -8.45 -2.66 -4.30
CA GLY A 70 -7.99 -3.39 -5.48
C GLY A 70 -7.35 -4.75 -5.15
N PRO A 71 -6.29 -4.80 -4.32
CA PRO A 71 -5.68 -6.07 -3.91
C PRO A 71 -6.64 -7.02 -3.17
N ILE A 72 -7.54 -6.49 -2.33
CA ILE A 72 -8.57 -7.30 -1.63
C ILE A 72 -9.48 -7.96 -2.65
N TYR A 73 -10.06 -7.17 -3.55
CA TYR A 73 -10.99 -7.65 -4.56
C TYR A 73 -10.31 -8.66 -5.48
N TYR A 74 -9.08 -8.40 -5.91
CA TYR A 74 -8.32 -9.35 -6.72
C TYR A 74 -8.16 -10.70 -6.02
N ALA A 75 -7.83 -10.72 -4.72
CA ALA A 75 -7.66 -11.96 -3.97
C ALA A 75 -8.94 -12.81 -3.96
N PHE A 76 -10.11 -12.19 -3.73
CA PHE A 76 -11.39 -12.89 -3.75
C PHE A 76 -11.85 -13.27 -5.16
N ALA A 77 -11.75 -12.34 -6.12
CA ALA A 77 -12.18 -12.55 -7.50
C ALA A 77 -11.30 -13.56 -8.26
N SER A 78 -10.08 -13.83 -7.77
CA SER A 78 -9.16 -14.80 -8.35
C SER A 78 -9.10 -16.13 -7.57
N ASP A 79 -9.96 -16.35 -6.57
CA ASP A 79 -9.98 -17.62 -5.82
C ASP A 79 -10.14 -18.80 -6.79
N PRO A 80 -9.37 -19.91 -6.67
CA PRO A 80 -9.50 -21.05 -7.58
C PRO A 80 -10.90 -21.67 -7.62
N ARG A 81 -11.65 -21.60 -6.52
CA ARG A 81 -12.97 -22.19 -6.36
C ARG A 81 -14.04 -21.20 -6.80
N LYS A 82 -14.86 -21.63 -7.76
CA LYS A 82 -15.95 -20.81 -8.32
C LYS A 82 -16.95 -20.35 -7.25
N GLU A 83 -17.31 -21.24 -6.33
CA GLU A 83 -18.25 -20.96 -5.23
C GLU A 83 -17.79 -19.79 -4.34
N TRP A 84 -16.48 -19.52 -4.23
CA TRP A 84 -15.94 -18.39 -3.46
C TRP A 84 -15.94 -17.12 -4.31
N ARG A 85 -15.56 -17.23 -5.60
CA ARG A 85 -15.58 -16.09 -6.52
C ARG A 85 -16.98 -15.49 -6.71
N GLU A 86 -18.03 -16.31 -6.64
CA GLU A 86 -19.43 -15.86 -6.74
C GLU A 86 -19.82 -14.89 -5.60
N HIS A 87 -19.07 -14.86 -4.50
CA HIS A 87 -19.28 -13.96 -3.36
C HIS A 87 -18.24 -12.84 -3.25
N ALA A 88 -17.33 -12.73 -4.22
CA ALA A 88 -16.15 -11.86 -4.12
C ALA A 88 -16.47 -10.38 -3.87
N GLU A 89 -17.51 -9.82 -4.49
CA GLU A 89 -17.92 -8.42 -4.26
C GLU A 89 -18.36 -8.20 -2.80
N ALA A 90 -19.22 -9.07 -2.29
CA ALA A 90 -19.74 -8.96 -0.92
C ALA A 90 -18.63 -9.15 0.12
N ASP A 91 -17.82 -10.20 -0.04
CA ASP A 91 -16.72 -10.52 0.88
C ASP A 91 -15.68 -9.40 0.88
N CYS A 92 -15.30 -8.90 -0.30
CA CYS A 92 -14.40 -7.78 -0.44
C CYS A 92 -14.96 -6.52 0.24
N PHE A 93 -16.24 -6.21 0.07
CA PHE A 93 -16.87 -5.05 0.68
C PHE A 93 -16.77 -5.08 2.22
N PHE A 94 -17.07 -6.22 2.85
CA PHE A 94 -16.99 -6.36 4.30
C PHE A 94 -15.55 -6.34 4.82
N VAL A 95 -14.63 -7.04 4.15
CA VAL A 95 -13.20 -7.03 4.53
C VAL A 95 -12.62 -5.62 4.38
N PHE A 96 -12.91 -4.94 3.28
CA PHE A 96 -12.52 -3.56 3.06
C PHE A 96 -13.08 -2.63 4.15
N THR A 97 -14.35 -2.77 4.50
CA THR A 97 -15.00 -1.96 5.55
C THR A 97 -14.33 -2.18 6.91
N ASN A 98 -14.02 -3.43 7.26
CA ASN A 98 -13.30 -3.75 8.50
C ASN A 98 -11.91 -3.13 8.51
N LEU A 99 -11.13 -3.31 7.44
CA LEU A 99 -9.79 -2.72 7.34
C LEU A 99 -9.85 -1.19 7.43
N MET A 100 -10.78 -0.55 6.71
CA MET A 100 -10.95 0.90 6.73
C MET A 100 -11.32 1.43 8.13
N SER A 101 -12.03 0.65 8.94
CA SER A 101 -12.32 1.04 10.33
C SER A 101 -11.06 1.14 11.19
N GLU A 102 -10.03 0.34 10.89
CA GLU A 102 -8.73 0.36 11.59
C GLU A 102 -7.80 1.46 11.07
N ILE A 103 -7.80 1.69 9.75
CA ILE A 103 -6.87 2.65 9.09
C ILE A 103 -7.50 4.03 8.83
N ARG A 104 -8.71 4.27 9.34
CA ARG A 104 -9.47 5.52 9.13
C ARG A 104 -8.65 6.77 9.44
N ASP A 105 -7.87 6.71 10.51
CA ASP A 105 -7.07 7.82 11.02
C ASP A 105 -5.95 8.24 10.05
N PHE A 106 -5.61 7.40 9.05
CA PHE A 106 -4.65 7.72 7.99
C PHE A 106 -5.26 8.60 6.89
N PHE A 107 -6.59 8.61 6.75
CA PHE A 107 -7.32 9.29 5.67
C PHE A 107 -8.02 10.57 6.11
N ILE A 108 -8.18 10.78 7.41
CA ILE A 108 -8.88 11.94 7.97
C ILE A 108 -7.84 12.93 8.48
N LYS A 109 -7.68 14.06 7.77
CA LYS A 109 -6.71 15.12 8.12
C LYS A 109 -6.79 15.59 9.58
N SER A 110 -7.98 15.64 10.16
CA SER A 110 -8.15 16.04 11.57
C SER A 110 -7.61 15.02 12.58
N LEU A 111 -7.20 13.83 12.12
CA LEU A 111 -6.63 12.75 12.92
C LEU A 111 -5.14 12.54 12.63
N ASP A 112 -4.51 13.39 11.80
CA ASP A 112 -3.10 13.25 11.45
C ASP A 112 -2.18 13.28 12.68
N GLU A 113 -2.57 14.02 13.73
CA GLU A 113 -1.85 14.15 15.01
C GLU A 113 -2.30 13.15 16.09
N ALA A 114 -3.29 12.29 15.81
CA ALA A 114 -3.72 11.27 16.76
C ALA A 114 -2.61 10.25 17.05
N GLU A 115 -2.74 9.48 18.13
CA GLU A 115 -1.77 8.45 18.51
C GLU A 115 -1.57 7.38 17.40
N CYS A 116 -2.64 7.09 16.65
CA CYS A 116 -2.62 6.23 15.47
C CYS A 116 -2.56 7.03 14.15
N GLY A 117 -2.40 8.35 14.21
CA GLY A 117 -2.36 9.23 13.05
C GLY A 117 -1.09 9.07 12.21
N ILE A 118 -1.17 9.52 10.96
CA ILE A 118 -0.08 9.36 9.99
C ILE A 118 1.21 10.06 10.42
N ASN A 119 1.14 11.21 11.09
CA ASN A 119 2.35 11.91 11.59
C ASN A 119 3.04 11.10 12.68
N GLN A 120 2.26 10.48 13.57
CA GLN A 120 2.81 9.64 14.63
C GLN A 120 3.44 8.36 14.06
N MET A 121 2.86 7.76 13.02
CA MET A 121 3.49 6.63 12.33
C MET A 121 4.81 7.00 11.66
N MET A 122 4.87 8.14 10.96
CA MET A 122 6.11 8.63 10.34
C MET A 122 7.17 8.95 11.39
N LYS A 123 6.78 9.50 12.54
CA LYS A 123 7.68 9.72 13.68
C LYS A 123 8.23 8.39 14.21
N ARG A 124 7.38 7.39 14.42
CA ARG A 124 7.80 6.05 14.85
C ARG A 124 8.76 5.40 13.85
N LEU A 125 8.54 5.58 12.54
CA LEU A 125 9.48 5.14 11.50
C LEU A 125 10.84 5.82 11.64
N CYS A 126 10.88 7.13 11.90
CA CYS A 126 12.14 7.84 12.15
C CYS A 126 12.87 7.33 13.38
N ASP A 127 12.15 7.09 14.47
CA ASP A 127 12.72 6.58 15.71
C ASP A 127 13.27 5.16 15.51
N GLN A 128 12.55 4.30 14.77
CA GLN A 128 13.01 2.98 14.39
C GLN A 128 14.28 3.05 13.54
N LEU A 129 14.34 3.93 12.54
CA LEU A 129 15.53 4.11 11.71
C LEU A 129 16.71 4.62 12.56
N LYS A 130 16.49 5.59 13.44
CA LYS A 130 17.51 6.13 14.34
C LYS A 130 18.12 5.06 15.24
N ASN A 131 17.30 4.15 15.76
CA ASN A 131 17.72 3.09 16.66
C ASN A 131 18.44 1.94 15.94
N ASN A 132 18.02 1.60 14.72
CA ASN A 132 18.56 0.47 13.97
C ASN A 132 19.74 0.84 13.05
N ASP A 133 19.74 2.04 12.46
CA ASP A 133 20.84 2.54 11.65
C ASP A 133 21.01 4.06 11.77
N HIS A 134 21.78 4.46 12.79
CA HIS A 134 22.04 5.87 13.07
C HIS A 134 22.72 6.59 11.90
N ARG A 135 23.52 5.89 11.09
CA ARG A 135 24.26 6.52 9.97
C ARG A 135 23.32 6.99 8.88
N ILE A 136 22.34 6.15 8.50
CA ILE A 136 21.32 6.54 7.52
C ILE A 136 20.45 7.66 8.09
N TYR A 137 20.01 7.53 9.34
CA TYR A 137 19.22 8.57 10.00
C TYR A 137 19.93 9.93 9.94
N THR A 138 21.19 10.01 10.36
CA THR A 138 21.98 11.26 10.31
C THR A 138 22.13 11.80 8.89
N LYS A 139 22.37 10.93 7.91
CA LYS A 139 22.49 11.33 6.50
C LYS A 139 21.21 11.99 5.98
N LEU A 140 20.04 11.38 6.25
CA LEU A 140 18.75 11.95 5.85
C LEU A 140 18.46 13.27 6.56
N GLN A 141 18.81 13.39 7.85
CA GLN A 141 18.68 14.65 8.60
C GLN A 141 19.59 15.76 8.06
N GLN A 142 20.84 15.46 7.73
CA GLN A 142 21.79 16.42 7.14
C GLN A 142 21.33 16.93 5.76
N GLN A 143 20.56 16.12 5.04
CA GLN A 143 19.96 16.50 3.76
C GLN A 143 18.60 17.19 3.93
N GLU A 144 18.12 17.37 5.16
CA GLU A 144 16.77 17.87 5.46
C GLU A 144 15.68 17.05 4.73
N LEU A 145 15.93 15.75 4.55
CA LEU A 145 15.05 14.85 3.81
C LEU A 145 13.93 14.37 4.73
N CYS A 146 12.81 15.10 4.69
CA CYS A 146 11.63 14.85 5.50
C CYS A 146 10.95 13.51 5.16
N PRO A 147 10.57 12.68 6.17
CA PRO A 147 9.85 11.43 5.99
C PRO A 147 8.58 11.53 5.14
N GLN A 148 7.89 12.66 5.21
CA GLN A 148 6.67 12.95 4.47
C GLN A 148 6.87 12.80 2.95
N TYR A 149 8.08 13.05 2.44
CA TYR A 149 8.37 13.01 1.01
C TYR A 149 8.39 11.59 0.42
N TYR A 150 8.55 10.57 1.25
CA TYR A 150 8.62 9.17 0.80
C TYR A 150 7.66 8.24 1.55
N SER A 151 7.56 8.36 2.88
CA SER A 151 6.85 7.38 3.71
C SER A 151 5.36 7.64 3.90
N PHE A 152 4.86 8.83 3.55
CA PHE A 152 3.43 9.14 3.69
C PHE A 152 2.57 8.14 2.91
N ARG A 153 2.91 7.95 1.62
CA ARG A 153 2.19 7.03 0.73
C ARG A 153 2.38 5.57 1.14
N TRP A 154 3.59 5.22 1.57
CA TRP A 154 3.92 3.88 2.06
C TRP A 154 2.99 3.43 3.19
N LEU A 155 2.82 4.31 4.18
CA LEU A 155 2.04 4.02 5.38
C LEU A 155 0.54 4.12 5.12
N THR A 156 0.08 5.17 4.46
CA THR A 156 -1.36 5.40 4.17
C THR A 156 -1.95 4.33 3.26
N LEU A 157 -1.17 3.82 2.30
CA LEU A 157 -1.63 2.84 1.32
C LEU A 157 -1.14 1.41 1.61
N LEU A 158 -0.58 1.15 2.80
CA LEU A 158 -0.07 -0.17 3.19
C LEU A 158 0.87 -0.77 2.12
N LEU A 159 1.73 0.08 1.55
CA LEU A 159 2.69 -0.23 0.48
C LEU A 159 2.08 -0.69 -0.86
N SER A 160 0.76 -0.60 -1.06
CA SER A 160 0.10 -1.13 -2.25
C SER A 160 0.56 -0.47 -3.55
N GLN A 161 1.10 0.75 -3.50
CA GLN A 161 1.67 1.45 -4.66
C GLN A 161 3.19 1.33 -4.82
N GLU A 162 3.90 0.69 -3.88
CA GLU A 162 5.37 0.57 -3.95
C GLU A 162 5.84 -0.70 -4.63
N PHE A 163 4.98 -1.72 -4.66
CA PHE A 163 5.31 -3.05 -5.11
C PHE A 163 4.28 -3.54 -6.13
N PRO A 164 4.66 -4.46 -7.04
CA PRO A 164 3.71 -5.11 -7.91
C PRO A 164 2.73 -5.97 -7.09
N LEU A 165 1.53 -6.20 -7.63
CA LEU A 165 0.44 -6.87 -6.91
C LEU A 165 0.83 -8.19 -6.22
N PRO A 166 1.60 -9.13 -6.83
CA PRO A 166 2.02 -10.35 -6.14
C PRO A 166 2.80 -10.08 -4.84
N ASP A 167 3.68 -9.08 -4.86
CA ASP A 167 4.47 -8.69 -3.69
C ASP A 167 3.60 -7.97 -2.66
N VAL A 168 2.64 -7.14 -3.10
CA VAL A 168 1.65 -6.51 -2.21
C VAL A 168 0.86 -7.57 -1.46
N LEU A 169 0.34 -8.58 -2.15
CA LEU A 169 -0.38 -9.69 -1.52
C LEU A 169 0.51 -10.41 -0.50
N ARG A 170 1.77 -10.67 -0.84
CA ARG A 170 2.72 -11.33 0.09
C ARG A 170 3.04 -10.46 1.32
N ILE A 171 3.18 -9.15 1.16
CA ILE A 171 3.30 -8.21 2.28
C ILE A 171 2.06 -8.29 3.15
N TRP A 172 0.87 -8.27 2.53
CA TRP A 172 -0.41 -8.26 3.21
C TRP A 172 -0.71 -9.56 3.96
N ASP A 173 -0.28 -10.72 3.43
CA ASP A 173 -0.30 -11.99 4.17
C ASP A 173 0.44 -11.85 5.51
N SER A 174 1.63 -11.24 5.48
CA SER A 174 2.45 -11.04 6.68
C SER A 174 1.85 -10.01 7.63
N LEU A 175 1.28 -8.93 7.09
CA LEU A 175 0.63 -7.90 7.89
C LEU A 175 -0.62 -8.44 8.58
N PHE A 176 -1.53 -9.09 7.85
CA PHE A 176 -2.80 -9.54 8.41
C PHE A 176 -2.63 -10.76 9.34
N ALA A 177 -1.57 -11.56 9.15
CA ALA A 177 -1.20 -12.59 10.12
C ALA A 177 -0.63 -12.03 11.45
N ASP A 178 -0.21 -10.77 11.49
CA ASP A 178 0.36 -10.14 12.68
C ASP A 178 -0.70 -9.39 13.51
N SER A 179 -0.79 -9.71 14.80
CA SER A 179 -1.61 -8.97 15.77
C SER A 179 -1.19 -7.51 15.98
N GLN A 180 0.06 -7.17 15.67
CA GLN A 180 0.69 -5.85 15.76
C GLN A 180 1.01 -5.29 14.35
N ARG A 181 0.15 -5.57 13.37
CA ARG A 181 0.37 -5.29 11.94
C ARG A 181 0.86 -3.89 11.60
N PHE A 182 0.35 -2.83 12.23
CA PHE A 182 0.80 -1.46 11.94
C PHE A 182 2.18 -1.15 12.53
N SER A 183 2.53 -1.77 13.66
CA SER A 183 3.90 -1.76 14.15
C SER A 183 4.80 -2.55 13.19
N PHE A 184 4.35 -3.70 12.68
CA PHE A 184 5.11 -4.49 11.72
C PHE A 184 5.30 -3.76 10.37
N LEU A 185 4.29 -3.03 9.88
CA LEU A 185 4.39 -2.16 8.71
C LEU A 185 5.52 -1.14 8.87
N ILE A 186 5.67 -0.53 10.05
CA ILE A 186 6.78 0.39 10.34
C ILE A 186 8.13 -0.33 10.23
N HIS A 187 8.24 -1.58 10.68
CA HIS A 187 9.47 -2.38 10.51
C HIS A 187 9.74 -2.70 9.03
N ILE A 188 8.70 -2.95 8.22
CA ILE A 188 8.84 -3.14 6.76
C ILE A 188 9.36 -1.85 6.10
N CYS A 189 8.76 -0.70 6.39
CA CYS A 189 9.22 0.59 5.89
C CYS A 189 10.67 0.89 6.34
N CYS A 190 11.03 0.56 7.57
CA CYS A 190 12.40 0.72 8.07
C CYS A 190 13.39 -0.22 7.36
N ALA A 191 12.99 -1.47 7.12
CA ALA A 191 13.77 -2.45 6.38
C ALA A 191 14.07 -1.99 4.95
N MET A 192 13.07 -1.43 4.25
CA MET A 192 13.25 -0.83 2.92
C MET A 192 14.36 0.23 2.93
N ILE A 193 14.36 1.14 3.91
CA ILE A 193 15.38 2.19 4.02
C ILE A 193 16.77 1.58 4.29
N ILE A 194 16.86 0.60 5.21
CA ILE A 194 18.15 -0.03 5.58
C ILE A 194 18.72 -0.84 4.42
N ILE A 195 17.90 -1.49 3.60
CA ILE A 195 18.36 -2.23 2.41
C ILE A 195 19.03 -1.29 1.40
N LEU A 196 18.62 -0.02 1.34
CA LEU A 196 19.20 1.00 0.47
C LEU A 196 20.39 1.75 1.08
N LYS A 197 20.95 1.27 2.19
CA LYS A 197 21.97 1.97 2.97
C LYS A 197 23.12 2.54 2.13
N GLU A 198 23.77 1.71 1.32
CA GLU A 198 24.97 2.11 0.59
C GLU A 198 24.64 3.18 -0.47
N GLN A 199 23.49 3.06 -1.14
CA GLN A 199 22.98 4.06 -2.08
C GLN A 199 22.64 5.37 -1.37
N LEU A 200 21.96 5.31 -0.22
CA LEU A 200 21.55 6.49 0.54
C LEU A 200 22.74 7.26 1.13
N LEU A 201 23.76 6.55 1.63
CA LEU A 201 24.95 7.17 2.19
C LEU A 201 25.80 7.88 1.12
N SER A 202 25.90 7.29 -0.07
CA SER A 202 26.63 7.86 -1.20
C SER A 202 25.85 8.93 -1.97
N GLY A 203 24.51 8.87 -1.96
CA GLY A 203 23.63 9.77 -2.69
C GLY A 203 23.52 11.18 -2.10
N ASP A 204 23.10 12.13 -2.95
CA ASP A 204 22.70 13.49 -2.59
C ASP A 204 21.17 13.57 -2.37
N PHE A 205 20.65 14.76 -2.01
CA PHE A 205 19.23 14.93 -1.71
C PHE A 205 18.31 14.49 -2.87
N PRO A 206 18.50 14.95 -4.13
CA PRO A 206 17.65 14.54 -5.24
C PRO A 206 17.69 13.03 -5.50
N SER A 207 18.88 12.41 -5.45
CA SER A 207 19.04 10.97 -5.68
C SER A 207 18.35 10.16 -4.58
N ASN A 208 18.49 10.58 -3.32
CA ASN A 208 17.90 9.90 -2.18
C ASN A 208 16.37 10.02 -2.12
N VAL A 209 15.82 11.21 -2.45
CA VAL A 209 14.36 11.35 -2.59
C VAL A 209 13.86 10.45 -3.71
N LYS A 210 14.54 10.43 -4.86
CA LYS A 210 14.12 9.63 -6.01
C LYS A 210 14.13 8.13 -5.73
N ILE A 211 15.18 7.60 -5.10
CA ILE A 211 15.27 6.15 -4.80
C ILE A 211 14.28 5.73 -3.71
N LEU A 212 13.98 6.61 -2.75
CA LEU A 212 12.95 6.35 -1.74
C LEU A 212 11.53 6.46 -2.33
N GLN A 213 11.28 7.35 -3.30
CA GLN A 213 9.98 7.43 -3.96
C GLN A 213 9.77 6.32 -5.01
N ASN A 214 10.86 5.75 -5.53
CA ASN A 214 10.84 4.69 -6.55
C ASN A 214 11.72 3.54 -6.06
N PHE A 215 11.21 2.79 -5.08
CA PHE A 215 11.94 1.69 -4.48
C PHE A 215 12.39 0.69 -5.57
N PRO A 216 13.69 0.32 -5.62
CA PRO A 216 14.19 -0.55 -6.68
C PRO A 216 13.61 -1.95 -6.54
N HIS A 217 13.41 -2.62 -7.67
CA HIS A 217 12.95 -4.01 -7.70
C HIS A 217 13.88 -4.88 -6.84
N THR A 218 13.31 -5.50 -5.82
CA THR A 218 14.00 -6.32 -4.84
C THR A 218 13.10 -7.51 -4.53
N ASP A 219 13.68 -8.69 -4.30
CA ASP A 219 12.92 -9.83 -3.79
C ASP A 219 12.25 -9.45 -2.46
N ILE A 220 10.92 -9.50 -2.44
CA ILE A 220 10.13 -9.07 -1.29
C ILE A 220 10.47 -9.88 -0.02
N GLN A 221 10.94 -11.12 -0.16
CA GLN A 221 11.37 -11.93 0.97
C GLN A 221 12.57 -11.33 1.70
N ILE A 222 13.46 -10.62 0.99
CA ILE A 222 14.59 -9.91 1.62
C ILE A 222 14.07 -8.79 2.52
N VAL A 223 13.07 -8.03 2.03
CA VAL A 223 12.45 -6.94 2.80
C VAL A 223 11.72 -7.50 4.02
N LEU A 224 10.89 -8.53 3.84
CA LEU A 224 10.13 -9.15 4.94
C LEU A 224 11.03 -9.83 5.97
N SER A 225 12.10 -10.50 5.54
CA SER A 225 13.09 -11.11 6.44
C SER A 225 13.80 -10.06 7.27
N LYS A 226 14.21 -8.94 6.64
CA LYS A 226 14.82 -7.83 7.36
C LYS A 226 13.83 -7.17 8.32
N ALA A 227 12.58 -7.00 7.93
CA ALA A 227 11.54 -6.46 8.80
C ALA A 227 11.28 -7.36 10.02
N ALA A 228 11.26 -8.69 9.83
CA ALA A 228 11.11 -9.67 10.91
C ALA A 228 12.29 -9.62 11.90
N GLU A 229 13.52 -9.49 11.38
CA GLU A 229 14.73 -9.28 12.20
C GLU A 229 14.60 -8.02 13.05
N LEU A 230 14.23 -6.87 12.44
CA LEU A 230 14.04 -5.61 13.15
C LEU A 230 12.93 -5.68 14.21
N ALA A 231 11.88 -6.47 13.93
CA ALA A 231 10.78 -6.71 14.87
C ALA A 231 11.13 -7.71 16.00
N GLY A 232 12.35 -8.26 16.03
CA GLY A 232 12.76 -9.27 17.01
C GLY A 232 12.03 -10.60 16.87
N LYS A 233 11.42 -10.87 15.71
CA LYS A 233 10.75 -12.14 15.43
C LYS A 233 11.81 -13.18 15.11
N LYS A 234 11.91 -14.25 15.91
CA LYS A 234 12.82 -15.36 15.64
C LYS A 234 12.49 -15.99 14.28
N SER A 235 13.52 -16.41 13.54
CA SER A 235 13.47 -17.02 12.20
C SER A 235 12.69 -18.35 12.08
N ASN A 236 11.86 -18.71 13.06
CA ASN A 236 11.21 -20.01 13.15
C ASN A 236 9.79 -20.07 12.58
N ASN A 237 9.24 -18.95 12.08
CA ASN A 237 7.99 -18.99 11.33
C ASN A 237 8.27 -18.48 9.92
N SER A 238 8.22 -19.40 8.97
CA SER A 238 8.09 -19.12 7.54
C SER A 238 6.83 -18.27 7.38
N TYR A 239 7.01 -16.95 7.20
CA TYR A 239 5.97 -16.13 6.59
C TYR A 239 5.92 -16.45 5.11
#